data_AF-A0A838U6Z1-F1
#
_entry.id   AF-A0A838U6Z1-F1
#
_cell.length_a   1.000
_cell.length_b   1.000
_cell.length_c   1.000
_cell.angle_alpha   90.00
_cell.angle_beta   90.00
_cell.angle_gamma   90.00
#
_symmetry.space_group_name_H-M   'P 1'
#
loop_
_entity.id
_entity.type
_entity.pdbx_description
1 polymer ?
#
loop_
_entity_poly.entity_id
_entity_poly.type
_entity_poly.pdbx_seq_one_letter_code
_entity_poly.pdbx_strand_id
1 'polypeptide(L)'
;MIGHEDEQEEVHYKVADKRKFNSDGSVREGVTLDAAPVEALKPAPATKDVEVPEAAVDEAIPEAPPPQDLEGEDGDEDLPGAKEPASFVNFLSTLATNAAAALGAIPHPATGQRSLDLDSGKYWLDTISMLREKTQGNLHPKEAKLLEQLLGDLKMQYVHLVRTTEEKLKERAAKQFSGDDILGKK
;
A
#
# COMPACT_ATOMS: atom_id res chain seq x y z
N MET A 1 -0.73 -51.05 -49.60
CA MET A 1 0.64 -50.58 -49.27
C MET A 1 0.78 -49.24 -49.97
N ILE A 2 0.39 -48.12 -49.36
CA ILE A 2 1.14 -47.24 -48.43
C ILE A 2 2.54 -46.90 -48.95
N GLY A 3 2.74 -45.61 -49.22
CA GLY A 3 4.03 -44.98 -49.51
C GLY A 3 3.83 -43.54 -49.98
N HIS A 4 3.40 -42.65 -49.07
CA HIS A 4 3.55 -41.21 -49.27
C HIS A 4 5.02 -40.87 -48.98
N GLU A 5 5.75 -40.40 -49.99
CA GLU A 5 7.08 -39.80 -49.83
C GLU A 5 6.87 -38.34 -49.40
N ASP A 6 6.93 -38.09 -48.10
CA ASP A 6 7.02 -36.74 -47.55
C ASP A 6 8.49 -36.31 -47.55
N GLU A 7 8.86 -35.49 -48.53
CA GLU A 7 10.12 -34.72 -48.52
C GLU A 7 10.07 -33.72 -47.35
N GLN A 8 10.84 -34.00 -46.29
CA GLN A 8 11.04 -33.07 -45.19
C GLN A 8 11.95 -31.93 -45.66
N GLU A 9 11.37 -30.79 -46.06
CA GLU A 9 12.09 -29.53 -46.18
C GLU A 9 12.63 -29.12 -44.80
N GLU A 10 13.95 -29.10 -44.63
CA GLU A 10 14.60 -28.55 -43.45
C GLU A 10 14.33 -27.04 -43.35
N VAL A 11 13.39 -26.66 -42.49
CA VAL A 11 13.02 -25.25 -42.26
C VAL A 11 14.12 -24.57 -41.45
N HIS A 12 14.96 -23.78 -42.11
CA HIS A 12 16.09 -23.08 -41.49
C HIS A 12 15.61 -21.75 -40.84
N TYR A 13 15.47 -21.73 -39.51
CA TYR A 13 15.12 -20.51 -38.78
C TYR A 13 16.36 -19.68 -38.42
N LYS A 14 16.38 -18.40 -38.81
CA LYS A 14 17.37 -17.42 -38.31
C LYS A 14 16.73 -16.57 -37.22
N VAL A 15 17.08 -16.85 -35.96
CA VAL A 15 16.66 -16.03 -34.82
C VAL A 15 17.65 -14.88 -34.65
N ALA A 16 17.26 -13.67 -35.09
CA ALA A 16 18.06 -12.47 -34.89
C ALA A 16 17.79 -11.88 -33.49
N ASP A 17 18.69 -12.12 -32.54
CA ASP A 17 18.61 -11.54 -31.19
C ASP A 17 18.94 -10.03 -31.22
N LYS A 18 17.93 -9.21 -30.90
CA LYS A 18 17.99 -7.73 -30.88
C LYS A 18 18.48 -7.15 -29.55
N ARG A 19 18.79 -7.97 -28.55
CA ARG A 19 19.19 -7.47 -27.24
C ARG A 19 20.55 -6.77 -27.29
N LYS A 20 20.70 -5.78 -26.39
CA LYS A 20 21.94 -4.99 -26.19
C LYS A 20 23.05 -5.77 -25.49
N PHE A 21 22.72 -6.97 -24.99
CA PHE A 21 23.59 -7.86 -24.24
C PHE A 21 23.75 -9.17 -25.01
N ASN A 22 24.93 -9.77 -24.91
CA ASN A 22 25.22 -11.12 -25.34
C ASN A 22 24.60 -12.14 -24.38
N SER A 23 24.56 -13.42 -24.77
CA SER A 23 24.00 -14.50 -23.97
C SER A 23 24.74 -14.78 -22.66
N ASP A 24 25.97 -14.29 -22.53
CA ASP A 24 26.81 -14.34 -21.33
C ASP A 24 26.62 -13.12 -20.40
N GLY A 25 25.69 -12.22 -20.74
CA GLY A 25 25.41 -10.99 -19.98
C GLY A 25 26.37 -9.83 -20.27
N SER A 26 27.38 -10.02 -21.14
CA SER A 26 28.26 -8.93 -21.57
C SER A 26 27.56 -7.97 -22.52
N VAL A 27 27.93 -6.69 -22.51
CA VAL A 27 27.40 -5.70 -23.47
C VAL A 27 28.08 -5.90 -24.82
N ARG A 28 27.31 -5.84 -25.92
CA ARG A 28 27.87 -5.94 -27.28
C ARG A 28 28.79 -4.77 -27.60
N GLU A 29 29.95 -5.05 -28.20
CA GLU A 29 30.92 -4.02 -28.62
C GLU A 29 30.25 -2.95 -29.49
N GLY A 30 30.43 -1.67 -29.11
CA GLY A 30 29.85 -0.51 -29.79
C GLY A 30 28.57 0.08 -29.17
N VAL A 31 28.10 -0.42 -28.02
CA VAL A 31 27.00 0.19 -27.25
C VAL A 31 27.53 0.81 -25.96
N THR A 32 27.60 2.14 -25.91
CA THR A 32 27.87 2.89 -24.67
C THR A 32 26.60 2.95 -23.83
N LEU A 33 26.67 2.44 -22.60
CA LEU A 33 25.66 2.71 -21.58
C LEU A 33 25.93 4.13 -21.07
N ASP A 34 25.01 5.08 -21.30
CA ASP A 34 25.06 6.40 -20.68
C ASP A 34 24.89 6.23 -19.16
N ALA A 35 25.99 6.05 -18.46
CA ALA A 35 26.06 6.19 -17.03
C ALA A 35 26.15 7.69 -16.73
N ALA A 36 25.03 8.29 -16.34
CA ALA A 36 25.03 9.64 -15.77
C ALA A 36 26.04 9.68 -14.60
N PRO A 37 26.94 10.68 -14.54
CA PRO A 37 27.91 10.77 -13.45
C PRO A 37 27.21 10.95 -12.10
N VAL A 38 27.37 9.95 -11.22
CA VAL A 38 27.18 10.14 -9.79
C VAL A 38 28.26 11.10 -9.31
N GLU A 39 27.90 12.38 -9.22
CA GLU A 39 28.72 13.41 -8.61
C GLU A 39 28.92 13.05 -7.12
N ALA A 40 30.15 12.73 -6.76
CA ALA A 40 30.54 12.40 -5.40
C ALA A 40 30.39 13.64 -4.50
N LEU A 41 29.25 13.76 -3.83
CA LEU A 41 29.07 14.70 -2.73
C LEU A 41 29.83 14.19 -1.50
N LYS A 42 30.97 14.83 -1.24
CA LYS A 42 31.77 14.70 0.00
C LYS A 42 30.91 15.12 1.21
N PRO A 43 31.02 14.44 2.37
CA PRO A 43 30.35 14.90 3.59
C PRO A 43 31.13 16.07 4.19
N ALA A 44 30.49 17.23 4.30
CA ALA A 44 30.94 18.35 5.13
C ALA A 44 30.00 18.49 6.35
N PRO A 45 30.51 18.91 7.52
CA PRO A 45 29.81 18.77 8.79
C PRO A 45 28.95 20.00 9.17
N ALA A 46 27.98 19.71 10.03
CA ALA A 46 27.31 20.58 11.01
C ALA A 46 26.23 21.59 10.54
N THR A 47 25.03 21.31 11.08
CA THR A 47 24.06 22.23 11.72
C THR A 47 23.41 23.34 10.89
N LYS A 48 22.09 23.20 10.71
CA LYS A 48 21.09 24.18 11.16
C LYS A 48 19.71 23.52 11.24
N ASP A 49 19.17 23.63 12.43
CA ASP A 49 17.86 23.26 12.94
C ASP A 49 16.72 23.43 11.93
N VAL A 50 16.08 22.32 11.60
CA VAL A 50 14.64 22.30 11.30
C VAL A 50 14.04 21.30 12.27
N GLU A 51 13.71 21.81 13.43
CA GLU A 51 12.89 21.15 14.43
C GLU A 51 11.49 20.96 13.83
N VAL A 52 11.26 19.79 13.22
CA VAL A 52 9.90 19.31 12.95
C VAL A 52 9.34 18.92 14.31
N PRO A 53 8.25 19.53 14.79
CA PRO A 53 7.75 19.22 16.11
C PRO A 53 7.32 17.76 16.12
N GLU A 54 8.06 16.97 16.90
CA GLU A 54 7.69 15.68 17.44
C GLU A 54 6.45 15.88 18.32
N ALA A 55 5.29 16.02 17.66
CA ALA A 55 4.01 15.91 18.33
C ALA A 55 3.82 14.42 18.61
N ALA A 56 4.34 14.00 19.77
CA ALA A 56 3.92 12.80 20.45
C ALA A 56 2.38 12.82 20.56
N VAL A 57 1.72 12.13 19.64
CA VAL A 57 0.33 11.73 19.79
C VAL A 57 0.31 10.46 20.64
N ASP A 58 0.66 10.64 21.91
CA ASP A 58 0.30 9.72 23.00
C ASP A 58 -1.17 10.02 23.39
N GLU A 59 -2.06 9.91 22.41
CA GLU A 59 -3.50 9.88 22.66
C GLU A 59 -3.98 8.55 22.11
N ALA A 60 -4.44 7.69 23.01
CA ALA A 60 -5.00 6.38 22.71
C ALA A 60 -6.14 6.53 21.68
N ILE A 61 -5.78 6.36 20.41
CA ILE A 61 -6.71 5.93 19.37
C ILE A 61 -7.32 4.64 19.91
N PRO A 62 -8.65 4.48 19.94
CA PRO A 62 -9.23 3.20 20.34
C PRO A 62 -8.56 2.13 19.49
N GLU A 63 -7.89 1.20 20.17
CA GLU A 63 -7.19 0.07 19.57
C GLU A 63 -8.21 -0.66 18.69
N ALA A 64 -8.21 -0.34 17.39
CA ALA A 64 -8.91 -1.13 16.41
C ALA A 64 -8.28 -2.52 16.52
N PRO A 65 -9.10 -3.58 16.59
CA PRO A 65 -8.58 -4.92 16.70
C PRO A 65 -7.52 -5.10 15.61
N PRO A 66 -6.34 -5.65 15.94
CA PRO A 66 -5.35 -5.95 14.93
C PRO A 66 -6.02 -6.78 13.82
N PRO A 67 -5.55 -6.69 12.56
CA PRO A 67 -6.11 -7.47 11.44
C PRO A 67 -6.04 -9.00 11.63
N GLN A 68 -5.54 -9.45 12.78
CA GLN A 68 -5.57 -10.82 13.28
C GLN A 68 -7.00 -11.35 13.45
N ASP A 69 -8.01 -10.50 13.71
CA ASP A 69 -9.40 -10.95 13.85
C ASP A 69 -10.10 -11.30 12.52
N LEU A 70 -9.41 -11.12 11.37
CA LEU A 70 -9.89 -11.65 10.09
C LEU A 70 -9.70 -13.17 9.98
N GLU A 71 -8.81 -13.74 10.82
CA GLU A 71 -8.61 -15.18 10.98
C GLU A 71 -9.55 -15.68 12.08
N GLY A 72 -10.81 -15.91 11.75
CA GLY A 72 -11.78 -16.46 12.71
C GLY A 72 -11.37 -17.85 13.19
N GLU A 73 -11.30 -18.05 14.51
CA GLU A 73 -10.87 -19.29 15.20
C GLU A 73 -11.70 -20.56 14.90
N ASP A 74 -12.67 -20.52 13.98
CA ASP A 74 -13.52 -21.66 13.59
C ASP A 74 -13.76 -21.73 12.06
N GLY A 75 -12.94 -21.08 11.23
CA GLY A 75 -13.34 -20.74 9.84
C GLY A 75 -12.61 -21.41 8.68
N ASP A 76 -11.35 -21.79 8.86
CA ASP A 76 -10.41 -22.03 7.76
C ASP A 76 -10.66 -23.31 6.96
N GLU A 77 -11.46 -24.25 7.48
CA GLU A 77 -11.65 -25.55 6.83
C GLU A 77 -12.53 -25.49 5.57
N ASP A 78 -13.44 -24.50 5.44
CA ASP A 78 -14.33 -24.37 4.28
C ASP A 78 -13.99 -23.20 3.34
N LEU A 79 -12.87 -22.51 3.55
CA LEU A 79 -12.47 -21.39 2.69
C LEU A 79 -11.54 -21.90 1.57
N PRO A 80 -11.88 -21.67 0.29
CA PRO A 80 -11.05 -22.13 -0.82
C PRO A 80 -9.67 -21.48 -0.74
N GLY A 81 -8.60 -22.28 -0.69
CA GLY A 81 -7.23 -21.79 -0.70
C GLY A 81 -6.80 -21.06 0.58
N ALA A 82 -7.53 -21.12 1.70
CA ALA A 82 -7.14 -20.42 2.94
C ALA A 82 -5.74 -20.80 3.46
N LYS A 83 -5.31 -22.05 3.22
CA LYS A 83 -3.98 -22.56 3.58
C LYS A 83 -2.89 -22.16 2.61
N GLU A 84 -3.24 -21.58 1.46
CA GLU A 84 -2.27 -21.12 0.48
C GLU A 84 -1.73 -19.74 0.88
N PRO A 85 -0.43 -19.48 0.70
CA PRO A 85 0.15 -18.19 1.06
C PRO A 85 -0.50 -17.04 0.28
N ALA A 86 -0.97 -17.30 -0.95
CA ALA A 86 -1.64 -16.35 -1.82
C ALA A 86 -3.18 -16.52 -1.81
N SER A 87 -3.78 -16.63 -0.63
CA SER A 87 -5.24 -16.69 -0.49
C SER A 87 -5.90 -15.31 -0.62
N PHE A 88 -7.18 -15.29 -1.02
CA PHE A 88 -7.97 -14.04 -1.05
C PHE A 88 -8.08 -13.39 0.33
N VAL A 89 -8.20 -14.22 1.38
CA VAL A 89 -8.22 -13.77 2.78
C VAL A 89 -6.92 -13.06 3.15
N ASN A 90 -5.76 -13.66 2.85
CA ASN A 90 -4.46 -13.05 3.12
C ASN A 90 -4.28 -11.74 2.35
N PHE A 91 -4.79 -11.68 1.12
CA PHE A 91 -4.80 -10.45 0.34
C PHE A 91 -5.64 -9.35 1.01
N LEU A 92 -6.85 -9.68 1.48
CA LEU A 92 -7.69 -8.75 2.23
C LEU A 92 -7.03 -8.29 3.54
N SER A 93 -6.39 -9.20 4.29
CA SER A 93 -5.64 -8.86 5.51
C SER A 93 -4.49 -7.89 5.23
N THR A 94 -3.81 -8.05 4.09
CA THR A 94 -2.75 -7.12 3.65
C THR A 94 -3.33 -5.74 3.36
N LEU A 95 -4.46 -5.66 2.65
CA LEU A 95 -5.14 -4.39 2.38
C LEU A 95 -5.65 -3.73 3.67
N ALA A 96 -6.20 -4.51 4.59
CA ALA A 96 -6.67 -4.05 5.90
C ALA A 96 -5.52 -3.45 6.71
N THR A 97 -4.37 -4.11 6.74
CA THR A 97 -3.16 -3.62 7.42
C THR A 97 -2.71 -2.27 6.84
N ASN A 98 -2.66 -2.14 5.51
CA ASN A 98 -2.27 -0.87 4.88
C ASN A 98 -3.27 0.26 5.15
N ALA A 99 -4.57 -0.05 5.16
CA ALA A 99 -5.61 0.92 5.51
C ALA A 99 -5.50 1.35 6.98
N ALA A 100 -5.32 0.40 7.90
CA ALA A 100 -5.14 0.67 9.32
C ALA A 100 -3.88 1.51 9.59
N ALA A 101 -2.79 1.25 8.86
CA ALA A 101 -1.57 2.05 8.93
C ALA A 101 -1.79 3.48 8.43
N ALA A 102 -2.51 3.66 7.31
CA ALA A 102 -2.85 4.97 6.77
C ALA A 102 -3.76 5.77 7.74
N LEU A 103 -4.68 5.09 8.42
CA LEU A 103 -5.54 5.69 9.44
C LEU A 103 -4.84 5.89 10.80
N GLY A 104 -3.54 5.57 10.91
CA GLY A 104 -2.76 5.74 12.12
C GLY A 104 -3.10 4.77 13.27
N ALA A 105 -3.93 3.75 13.01
CA ALA A 105 -4.31 2.74 14.02
C ALA A 105 -3.13 1.83 14.37
N ILE A 106 -2.25 1.57 13.41
CA ILE A 106 -1.02 0.79 13.58
C ILE A 106 0.19 1.56 13.04
N PRO A 107 1.42 1.27 13.51
CA PRO A 107 2.61 1.83 12.88
C PRO A 107 2.75 1.34 11.43
N HIS A 108 3.18 2.21 10.53
CA HIS A 108 3.37 1.85 9.13
C HIS A 108 4.49 0.81 9.00
N PRO A 109 4.28 -0.33 8.32
CA PRO A 109 5.21 -1.46 8.33
C PRO A 109 6.59 -1.14 7.73
N ALA A 110 6.65 -0.21 6.77
CA ALA A 110 7.92 0.18 6.14
C ALA A 110 8.70 1.27 6.89
N THR A 111 8.03 2.14 7.64
CA THR A 111 8.67 3.32 8.27
C THR A 111 8.69 3.23 9.80
N GLY A 112 7.87 2.36 10.40
CA GLY A 112 7.66 2.26 11.83
C GLY A 112 6.90 3.43 12.46
N GLN A 113 6.54 4.44 11.67
CA GLN A 113 5.90 5.65 12.18
C GLN A 113 4.39 5.53 12.18
N ARG A 114 3.75 6.10 13.21
CA ARG A 114 2.30 6.32 13.23
C ARG A 114 2.02 7.70 12.67
N SER A 115 1.34 7.75 11.53
CA SER A 115 0.90 8.99 10.90
C SER A 115 -0.54 8.81 10.43
N LEU A 116 -1.41 9.78 10.73
CA LEU A 116 -2.76 9.82 10.20
C LEU A 116 -2.77 10.51 8.84
N ASP A 117 -3.05 9.75 7.79
CA ASP A 117 -3.22 10.22 6.41
C ASP A 117 -4.61 9.81 5.90
N LEU A 118 -5.54 10.77 5.93
CA LEU A 118 -6.92 10.56 5.48
C LEU A 118 -7.03 10.37 3.97
N ASP A 119 -6.10 10.92 3.17
CA ASP A 119 -6.13 10.75 1.71
C ASP A 119 -5.73 9.32 1.35
N SER A 120 -4.66 8.81 1.97
CA SER A 120 -4.26 7.40 1.84
C SER A 120 -5.34 6.45 2.39
N GLY A 121 -5.96 6.78 3.53
CA GLY A 121 -7.06 6.00 4.09
C GLY A 121 -8.25 5.89 3.13
N LYS A 122 -8.63 7.01 2.48
CA LYS A 122 -9.67 7.03 1.45
C LYS A 122 -9.30 6.19 0.23
N TYR A 123 -8.07 6.29 -0.25
CA TYR A 123 -7.59 5.48 -1.37
C TYR A 123 -7.75 3.98 -1.11
N TRP A 124 -7.39 3.49 0.09
CA TRP A 124 -7.58 2.09 0.44
C TRP A 124 -9.05 1.69 0.53
N LEU A 125 -9.90 2.56 1.10
CA LEU A 125 -11.34 2.34 1.16
C LEU A 125 -11.98 2.27 -0.23
N ASP A 126 -11.57 3.14 -1.15
CA ASP A 126 -12.00 3.13 -2.55
C ASP A 126 -11.51 1.86 -3.26
N THR A 127 -10.28 1.43 -2.99
CA THR A 127 -9.70 0.20 -3.55
C THR A 127 -10.48 -1.04 -3.11
N ILE A 128 -10.80 -1.16 -1.81
CA ILE A 128 -11.59 -2.28 -1.27
C ILE A 128 -13.03 -2.22 -1.77
N SER A 129 -13.61 -1.02 -1.91
CA SER A 129 -14.94 -0.82 -2.50
C SER A 129 -14.98 -1.28 -3.96
N MET A 130 -14.00 -0.87 -4.77
CA MET A 130 -13.84 -1.31 -6.16
C MET A 130 -13.68 -2.83 -6.23
N LEU A 131 -12.88 -3.42 -5.34
CA LEU A 131 -12.68 -4.87 -5.31
C LEU A 131 -14.01 -5.61 -5.12
N ARG A 132 -14.83 -5.18 -4.15
CA ARG A 132 -16.17 -5.75 -3.91
C ARG A 132 -17.04 -5.70 -5.17
N GLU A 133 -17.06 -4.58 -5.87
CA GLU A 133 -17.86 -4.43 -7.10
C GLU A 133 -17.35 -5.35 -8.22
N LYS A 134 -16.02 -5.48 -8.37
CA LYS A 134 -15.42 -6.28 -9.44
C LYS A 134 -15.44 -7.79 -9.17
N THR A 135 -15.49 -8.20 -7.92
CA THR A 135 -15.52 -9.62 -7.53
C THR A 135 -16.92 -10.14 -7.22
N GLN A 136 -17.95 -9.29 -7.28
CA GLN A 136 -19.33 -9.68 -7.04
C GLN A 136 -19.75 -10.88 -7.93
N GLY A 137 -20.33 -11.91 -7.31
CA GLY A 137 -20.75 -13.14 -7.99
C GLY A 137 -19.64 -14.18 -8.18
N ASN A 138 -18.37 -13.85 -7.89
CA ASN A 138 -17.25 -14.78 -7.95
C ASN A 138 -16.72 -15.17 -6.56
N LEU A 139 -17.20 -14.55 -5.49
CA LEU A 139 -16.76 -14.79 -4.12
C LEU A 139 -17.50 -15.96 -3.47
N HIS A 140 -16.77 -16.74 -2.67
CA HIS A 140 -17.37 -17.68 -1.73
C HIS A 140 -18.19 -16.92 -0.66
N PRO A 141 -19.29 -17.47 -0.12
CA PRO A 141 -20.14 -16.75 0.85
C PRO A 141 -19.39 -16.22 2.08
N LYS A 142 -18.40 -16.98 2.58
CA LYS A 142 -17.54 -16.55 3.69
C LYS A 142 -16.63 -15.38 3.29
N GLU A 143 -16.05 -15.39 2.09
CA GLU A 143 -15.22 -14.31 1.57
C GLU A 143 -16.02 -13.02 1.32
N ALA A 144 -17.23 -13.16 0.76
CA ALA A 144 -18.13 -12.03 0.55
C ALA A 144 -18.51 -11.37 1.87
N LYS A 145 -18.80 -12.16 2.91
CA LYS A 145 -19.09 -11.66 4.26
C LYS A 145 -17.87 -10.95 4.86
N LEU A 146 -16.69 -11.56 4.77
CA LEU A 146 -15.44 -10.97 5.26
C LEU A 146 -15.17 -9.60 4.62
N LEU A 147 -15.32 -9.51 3.29
CA LEU A 147 -15.13 -8.27 2.54
C LEU A 147 -16.14 -7.18 2.95
N GLU A 148 -17.41 -7.56 3.14
CA GLU A 148 -18.46 -6.63 3.57
C GLU A 148 -18.20 -6.10 4.99
N GLN A 149 -17.78 -6.99 5.92
CA GLN A 149 -17.41 -6.62 7.29
C GLN A 149 -16.22 -5.67 7.30
N LEU A 150 -15.13 -6.04 6.62
CA LEU A 150 -13.94 -5.20 6.49
C LEU A 150 -14.29 -3.80 5.95
N LEU A 151 -15.08 -3.74 4.89
CA LEU A 151 -15.48 -2.46 4.29
C LEU A 151 -16.35 -1.62 5.25
N GLY A 152 -17.24 -2.26 6.01
CA GLY A 152 -18.06 -1.60 7.02
C GLY A 152 -17.23 -0.98 8.13
N ASP A 153 -16.28 -1.74 8.67
CA ASP A 153 -15.42 -1.30 9.77
C ASP A 153 -14.51 -0.14 9.34
N LEU A 154 -13.86 -0.24 8.18
CA LEU A 154 -13.03 0.83 7.64
C LEU A 154 -13.83 2.11 7.39
N LYS A 155 -15.06 2.01 6.89
CA LYS A 155 -15.93 3.19 6.66
C LYS A 155 -16.26 3.90 7.96
N MET A 156 -16.62 3.16 8.99
CA MET A 156 -16.93 3.72 10.31
C MET A 156 -15.72 4.40 10.94
N GLN A 157 -14.55 3.74 10.88
CA GLN A 157 -13.29 4.31 11.36
C GLN A 157 -12.92 5.59 10.61
N TYR A 158 -13.02 5.57 9.27
CA TYR A 158 -12.71 6.74 8.44
C TYR A 158 -13.61 7.93 8.79
N VAL A 159 -14.92 7.73 8.83
CA VAL A 159 -15.88 8.82 9.16
C VAL A 159 -15.62 9.38 10.55
N HIS A 160 -15.32 8.52 11.52
CA HIS A 160 -14.97 8.95 12.87
C HIS A 160 -13.69 9.81 12.89
N LEU A 161 -12.65 9.39 12.18
CA LEU A 161 -11.39 10.12 12.09
C LEU A 161 -11.52 11.45 11.35
N VAL A 162 -12.28 11.49 10.25
CA VAL A 162 -12.59 12.74 9.53
C VAL A 162 -13.28 13.73 10.46
N ARG A 163 -14.28 13.29 11.23
CA ARG A 163 -14.98 14.17 12.16
C ARG A 163 -14.07 14.69 13.28
N THR A 164 -13.28 13.82 13.91
CA THR A 164 -12.40 14.22 15.01
C THR A 164 -11.27 15.13 14.54
N THR A 165 -10.70 14.89 13.36
CA THR A 165 -9.69 15.78 12.77
C THR A 165 -10.26 17.15 12.43
N GLU A 166 -11.47 17.23 11.87
CA GLU A 166 -12.15 18.50 11.63
C GLU A 166 -12.42 19.28 12.93
N GLU A 167 -12.88 18.61 13.98
CA GLU A 167 -13.11 19.21 15.29
C GLU A 167 -11.79 19.75 15.89
N LYS A 168 -10.71 18.95 15.87
CA LYS A 168 -9.37 19.38 16.32
C LYS A 168 -8.83 20.56 15.53
N LEU A 169 -9.03 20.59 14.20
CA LEU A 169 -8.61 21.71 13.35
C LEU A 169 -9.39 22.99 13.68
N LYS A 170 -10.70 22.91 13.88
CA LYS A 170 -11.54 24.06 14.27
C LYS A 170 -11.12 24.62 15.62
N GLU A 171 -10.85 23.76 16.61
CA GLU A 171 -10.35 24.19 17.91
C GLU A 171 -8.98 24.87 17.82
N ARG A 172 -8.07 24.30 17.03
CA ARG A 172 -6.73 24.88 16.83
C ARG A 172 -6.80 26.25 16.15
N ALA A 173 -7.66 26.41 15.15
CA ALA A 173 -7.91 27.71 14.53
C ALA A 173 -8.49 28.71 15.54
N ALA A 174 -9.48 28.33 16.34
CA ALA A 174 -10.06 29.21 17.36
C ALA A 174 -9.04 29.65 18.43
N LYS A 175 -8.10 28.77 18.80
CA LYS A 175 -7.00 29.09 19.75
C LYS A 175 -5.92 29.98 19.12
N GLN A 176 -5.62 29.81 17.84
CA GLN A 176 -4.59 30.56 17.13
C GLN A 176 -5.02 32.01 16.80
N PHE A 177 -6.32 32.33 16.87
CA PHE A 177 -6.84 33.70 16.74
C PHE A 177 -7.27 34.30 18.09
N SER A 178 -6.47 34.09 19.15
CA SER A 178 -6.72 34.71 20.47
C SER A 178 -6.51 36.24 20.41
N GLY A 179 -7.37 36.99 21.10
CA GLY A 179 -7.37 38.46 21.11
C GLY A 179 -6.05 39.12 21.53
N ASP A 180 -5.16 38.39 22.20
CA ASP A 180 -3.80 38.85 22.53
C ASP A 180 -2.91 39.07 21.30
N ASP A 181 -3.11 38.33 20.20
CA ASP A 181 -2.37 38.53 18.93
C ASP A 181 -2.92 39.71 18.12
N ILE A 182 -4.19 40.07 18.32
CA ILE A 182 -4.83 41.20 17.61
C ILE A 182 -4.49 42.54 18.29
N LEU A 183 -4.31 42.55 19.62
CA LEU A 183 -4.17 43.80 20.39
C LEU A 183 -2.75 44.32 20.57
N GLY A 184 -1.73 43.67 19.97
CA GLY A 184 -0.35 44.17 19.89
C GLY A 184 0.18 44.64 21.25
N LYS A 185 0.76 43.72 22.03
CA LYS A 185 1.36 44.01 23.36
C LYS A 185 1.99 45.41 23.41
N LYS A 186 1.39 46.28 24.24
CA LYS A 186 1.90 47.60 24.60
C LYS A 186 3.27 47.52 25.26
#